data_AF-A0A4V2MKV6-F1
#
_entry.id   AF-A0A4V2MKV6-F1
#
_cell.length_a   1.000
_cell.length_b   1.000
_cell.length_c   1.000
_cell.angle_alpha   90.00
_cell.angle_beta   90.00
_cell.angle_gamma   90.00
#
_symmetry.space_group_name_H-M   'P 1'
#
loop_
_entity.id
_entity.type
_entity.pdbx_description
1 polymer ?
#
loop_
_entity_poly.entity_id
_entity_poly.type
_entity_poly.pdbx_seq_one_letter_code
_entity_poly.pdbx_strand_id
1 'polypeptide(L)'
;MNKTTKFLVICGMMAGISFSSLNRAHAQNDIVIPGDVLVKATEYATALKLDDAAKSKRIETVVAIHMTKVKDWHNDHPATTVPSGINPVTGNKLSDLDKQIIADSAMPASVHQELMEGLRKDLSPEQVETILDKYTIGKVAFTMAGYKAIVTDLTAAEEAKILGFLKEAREMAVDYKSMKQISAIFEIYKTKAEQFLNNNGRSWRALYSDYTKKIKAEKAAKKQ
;
A
#
# COMPACT_ATOMS: atom_id res chain seq x y z
N MET A 1 -3.97 -71.62 40.09
CA MET A 1 -5.07 -72.50 40.54
C MET A 1 -6.39 -71.76 40.29
N ASN A 2 -7.31 -72.42 39.59
CA ASN A 2 -8.50 -71.88 38.92
C ASN A 2 -9.52 -71.13 39.80
N LYS A 3 -10.21 -70.16 39.18
CA LYS A 3 -11.68 -70.10 38.92
C LYS A 3 -12.01 -68.71 38.37
N THR A 4 -12.15 -68.52 37.05
CA THR A 4 -13.38 -68.64 36.24
C THR A 4 -14.62 -67.92 36.82
N THR A 5 -15.24 -67.10 35.96
CA THR A 5 -16.70 -66.85 35.81
C THR A 5 -17.18 -65.46 36.25
N LYS A 6 -17.41 -64.53 35.30
CA LYS A 6 -18.72 -64.27 34.65
C LYS A 6 -18.69 -62.98 33.81
N PHE A 7 -19.08 -63.13 32.56
CA PHE A 7 -19.55 -62.06 31.68
C PHE A 7 -20.75 -61.35 32.30
N LEU A 8 -20.73 -60.02 32.33
CA LEU A 8 -21.95 -59.22 32.32
C LEU A 8 -21.79 -58.11 31.27
N VAL A 9 -22.53 -58.30 30.17
CA VAL A 9 -22.74 -57.30 29.13
C VAL A 9 -23.62 -56.21 29.73
N ILE A 10 -23.10 -54.98 29.84
CA ILE A 10 -23.93 -53.79 30.06
C ILE A 10 -23.86 -52.96 28.78
N CYS A 11 -24.97 -53.03 28.05
CA CYS A 11 -25.33 -52.12 26.99
C CYS A 11 -25.62 -50.76 27.64
N GLY A 12 -24.78 -49.76 27.37
CA GLY A 12 -24.93 -48.39 27.85
C GLY A 12 -24.86 -47.42 26.67
N MET A 13 -25.95 -46.69 26.48
CA MET A 13 -26.23 -45.72 25.42
C MET A 13 -25.18 -44.59 25.29
N MET A 14 -24.99 -44.17 24.03
CA MET A 14 -24.76 -42.81 23.52
C MET A 14 -24.20 -41.73 24.46
N ALA A 15 -23.05 -41.16 24.07
CA ALA A 15 -22.93 -39.72 23.82
C ALA A 15 -21.67 -39.47 22.96
N GLY A 16 -21.89 -39.20 21.67
CA GLY A 16 -20.84 -38.69 20.80
C GLY A 16 -20.40 -37.32 21.30
N ILE A 17 -19.15 -37.18 21.67
CA ILE A 17 -18.53 -35.87 21.85
C ILE A 17 -18.28 -35.32 20.45
N SER A 18 -19.30 -34.64 19.91
CA SER A 18 -19.11 -33.73 18.79
C SER A 18 -18.09 -32.68 19.22
N PHE A 19 -16.91 -32.71 18.62
CA PHE A 19 -16.07 -31.52 18.51
C PHE A 19 -16.87 -30.51 17.69
N SER A 20 -17.67 -29.69 18.38
CA SER A 20 -18.16 -28.44 17.82
C SER A 20 -16.94 -27.59 17.56
N SER A 21 -16.56 -27.52 16.28
CA SER A 21 -15.71 -26.47 15.74
C SER A 21 -16.22 -25.14 16.29
N LEU A 22 -15.45 -24.56 17.24
CA LEU A 22 -15.62 -23.18 17.64
C LEU A 22 -15.42 -22.34 16.39
N ASN A 23 -16.54 -21.92 15.80
CA ASN A 23 -16.58 -20.76 14.92
C ASN A 23 -15.98 -19.61 15.73
N ARG A 24 -14.72 -19.30 15.44
CA ARG A 24 -14.16 -18.00 15.74
C ARG A 24 -14.84 -17.03 14.78
N ALA A 25 -16.05 -16.63 15.12
CA ALA A 25 -16.58 -15.37 14.64
C ALA A 25 -15.56 -14.33 15.13
N HIS A 26 -14.68 -13.90 14.23
CA HIS A 26 -13.91 -12.70 14.45
C HIS A 26 -14.93 -11.63 14.77
N ALA A 27 -14.86 -11.06 15.97
CA ALA A 27 -15.62 -9.89 16.33
C ALA A 27 -15.26 -8.81 15.31
N GLN A 28 -16.10 -8.68 14.29
CA GLN A 28 -16.10 -7.56 13.39
C GLN A 28 -16.60 -6.42 14.27
N ASN A 29 -15.67 -5.71 14.92
CA ASN A 29 -16.01 -4.38 15.42
C ASN A 29 -16.59 -3.65 14.20
N ASP A 30 -17.86 -3.27 14.25
CA ASP A 30 -18.53 -2.58 13.16
C ASP A 30 -17.79 -1.27 12.91
N ILE A 31 -16.80 -1.32 12.00
CA ILE A 31 -16.02 -0.17 11.60
C ILE A 31 -16.99 0.81 10.95
N VAL A 32 -17.17 1.97 11.58
CA VAL A 32 -18.08 3.00 11.06
C VAL A 32 -17.39 3.66 9.89
N ILE A 33 -17.82 3.35 8.67
CA ILE A 33 -17.28 3.93 7.44
C ILE A 33 -17.85 5.35 7.27
N PRO A 34 -17.01 6.40 7.29
CA PRO A 34 -17.47 7.77 7.03
C PRO A 34 -18.03 7.91 5.61
N GLY A 35 -19.04 8.76 5.42
CA GLY A 35 -19.70 8.94 4.13
C GLY A 35 -18.76 9.40 3.01
N ASP A 36 -17.81 10.28 3.31
CA ASP A 36 -16.79 10.75 2.37
C ASP A 36 -15.81 9.64 1.96
N VAL A 37 -15.46 8.75 2.90
CA VAL A 37 -14.65 7.55 2.62
C VAL A 37 -15.42 6.58 1.74
N LEU A 38 -16.71 6.35 2.01
CA LEU A 38 -17.54 5.48 1.21
C LEU A 38 -17.66 5.98 -0.24
N VAL A 39 -17.94 7.27 -0.43
CA VAL A 39 -18.00 7.89 -1.77
C VAL A 39 -16.71 7.63 -2.56
N LYS A 40 -15.56 7.86 -1.94
CA LYS A 40 -14.27 7.66 -2.58
C LYS A 40 -13.98 6.17 -2.88
N ALA A 41 -14.35 5.27 -1.98
CA ALA A 41 -14.24 3.83 -2.22
C ALA A 41 -15.13 3.36 -3.38
N THR A 42 -16.35 3.89 -3.49
CA THR A 42 -17.25 3.63 -4.62
C THR A 42 -16.64 4.13 -5.94
N GLU A 43 -16.05 5.32 -5.96
CA GLU A 43 -15.35 5.84 -7.14
C GLU A 43 -14.20 4.92 -7.57
N TYR A 44 -13.45 4.36 -6.61
CA TYR A 44 -12.32 3.48 -6.89
C TYR A 44 -12.80 2.15 -7.47
N ALA A 45 -13.81 1.53 -6.87
CA ALA A 45 -14.40 0.30 -7.37
C ALA A 45 -15.04 0.49 -8.77
N THR A 46 -15.75 1.60 -8.98
CA THR A 46 -16.39 1.92 -10.28
C THR A 46 -15.37 2.10 -11.39
N ALA A 47 -14.17 2.60 -11.09
CA ALA A 47 -13.10 2.76 -12.08
C ALA A 47 -12.65 1.44 -12.72
N LEU A 48 -12.88 0.31 -12.06
CA LEU A 48 -12.56 -1.03 -12.59
C LEU A 48 -13.54 -1.50 -13.66
N LYS A 49 -14.74 -0.89 -13.76
CA LYS A 49 -15.79 -1.25 -14.73
C LYS A 49 -16.09 -2.76 -14.74
N LEU A 50 -16.24 -3.34 -13.55
CA LEU A 50 -16.54 -4.76 -13.39
C LEU A 50 -18.00 -5.03 -13.76
N ASP A 51 -18.24 -6.07 -14.56
CA ASP A 51 -19.61 -6.52 -14.89
C ASP A 51 -20.31 -7.18 -13.69
N ASP A 52 -19.52 -7.74 -12.76
CA ASP A 52 -20.02 -8.36 -11.53
C ASP A 52 -20.22 -7.31 -10.42
N ALA A 53 -21.48 -6.92 -10.21
CA ALA A 53 -21.86 -5.95 -9.18
C ALA A 53 -21.53 -6.43 -7.75
N ALA A 54 -21.62 -7.74 -7.47
CA ALA A 54 -21.29 -8.28 -6.16
C ALA A 54 -19.79 -8.19 -5.90
N LYS A 55 -18.97 -8.45 -6.92
CA LYS A 55 -17.52 -8.22 -6.89
C LYS A 55 -17.19 -6.76 -6.66
N SER A 56 -17.80 -5.85 -7.43
CA SER A 56 -17.59 -4.41 -7.27
C SER A 56 -17.90 -3.95 -5.84
N LYS A 57 -18.99 -4.45 -5.23
CA LYS A 57 -19.35 -4.13 -3.85
C LYS A 57 -18.35 -4.66 -2.82
N ARG A 58 -17.76 -5.85 -3.05
CA ARG A 58 -16.68 -6.38 -2.19
C ARG A 58 -15.43 -5.50 -2.26
N ILE A 59 -15.04 -5.06 -3.45
CA ILE A 59 -13.90 -4.15 -3.63
C ILE A 59 -14.13 -2.81 -2.93
N GLU A 60 -15.29 -2.19 -3.13
CA GLU A 60 -15.68 -0.96 -2.42
C GLU A 60 -15.55 -1.15 -0.91
N THR A 61 -16.06 -2.27 -0.38
CA THR A 61 -16.01 -2.57 1.05
C THR A 61 -14.58 -2.69 1.56
N VAL A 62 -13.73 -3.44 0.86
CA VAL A 62 -12.31 -3.62 1.23
C VAL A 62 -11.56 -2.28 1.24
N VAL A 63 -11.76 -1.46 0.20
CA VAL A 63 -11.14 -0.13 0.08
C VAL A 63 -11.64 0.80 1.19
N ALA A 64 -12.96 0.85 1.43
CA ALA A 64 -13.54 1.70 2.46
C ALA A 64 -13.03 1.35 3.87
N ILE A 65 -12.94 0.05 4.19
CA ILE A 65 -12.41 -0.41 5.47
C ILE A 65 -10.95 0.02 5.64
N HIS A 66 -10.11 -0.23 4.64
CA HIS A 66 -8.69 0.15 4.69
C HIS A 66 -8.52 1.67 4.86
N MET A 67 -9.22 2.47 4.07
CA MET A 67 -9.15 3.93 4.15
C MET A 67 -9.61 4.46 5.52
N THR A 68 -10.65 3.88 6.11
CA THR A 68 -11.07 4.22 7.47
C THR A 68 -9.99 3.87 8.49
N LYS A 69 -9.42 2.65 8.43
CA LYS A 69 -8.34 2.23 9.34
C LYS A 69 -7.11 3.15 9.25
N VAL A 70 -6.67 3.50 8.04
CA VAL A 70 -5.56 4.45 7.81
C VAL A 70 -5.90 5.82 8.40
N LYS A 71 -7.11 6.32 8.13
CA LYS A 71 -7.55 7.63 8.62
C LYS A 71 -7.60 7.67 10.15
N ASP A 72 -8.18 6.65 10.76
CA ASP A 72 -8.34 6.58 12.21
C ASP A 72 -6.98 6.40 12.90
N TRP A 73 -6.13 5.49 12.40
CA TRP A 73 -4.76 5.33 12.88
C TRP A 73 -4.00 6.66 12.88
N HIS A 74 -4.01 7.37 11.75
CA HIS A 74 -3.33 8.66 11.63
C HIS A 74 -3.87 9.71 12.62
N ASN A 75 -5.17 9.74 12.86
CA ASN A 75 -5.78 10.69 13.79
C ASN A 75 -5.44 10.36 15.25
N ASP A 76 -5.36 9.07 15.58
CA ASP A 76 -5.02 8.58 16.92
C ASP A 76 -3.52 8.64 17.22
N HIS A 77 -2.69 8.70 16.17
CA HIS A 77 -1.22 8.77 16.26
C HIS A 77 -0.67 10.07 15.63
N PRO A 78 -1.04 11.25 16.14
CA PRO A 78 -0.53 12.50 15.61
C PRO A 78 1.00 12.58 15.79
N ALA A 79 1.64 13.46 15.00
CA ALA A 79 3.09 13.69 15.04
C ALA A 79 3.67 13.95 16.44
N THR A 80 2.85 14.51 17.35
CA THR A 80 3.21 14.81 18.74
C THR A 80 3.45 13.57 19.59
N THR A 81 2.99 12.39 19.16
CA THR A 81 3.30 11.10 19.81
C THR A 81 4.75 10.68 19.60
N VAL A 82 5.42 11.21 18.58
CA VAL A 82 6.84 10.93 18.29
C VAL A 82 7.72 11.99 18.96
N PRO A 83 8.64 11.60 19.86
CA PRO A 83 9.57 12.53 20.48
C PRO A 83 10.39 13.31 19.44
N SER A 84 10.82 14.51 19.82
CA SER A 84 11.83 15.21 19.05
C SER A 84 13.13 14.42 18.99
N GLY A 85 13.87 14.56 17.90
CA GLY A 85 15.08 13.79 17.65
C GLY A 85 15.67 14.14 16.29
N ILE A 86 16.55 13.26 15.80
CA ILE A 86 17.18 13.39 14.47
C ILE A 86 16.79 12.22 13.57
N ASN A 87 16.80 12.47 12.27
CA ASN A 87 16.80 11.40 11.28
C ASN A 87 18.21 10.77 11.27
N PRO A 88 18.36 9.47 11.57
CA PRO A 88 19.67 8.84 11.72
C PRO A 88 20.46 8.73 10.41
N VAL A 89 19.78 8.82 9.25
CA VAL A 89 20.43 8.78 7.94
C VAL A 89 21.05 10.13 7.58
N THR A 90 20.40 11.23 7.95
CA THR A 90 20.83 12.59 7.54
C THR A 90 21.45 13.41 8.65
N GLY A 91 21.24 13.05 9.92
CA GLY A 91 21.65 13.83 11.09
C GLY A 91 20.77 15.07 11.36
N ASN A 92 19.83 15.38 10.46
CA ASN A 92 18.94 16.54 10.61
C ASN A 92 17.88 16.28 11.68
N LYS A 93 17.38 17.36 12.30
CA LYS A 93 16.22 17.27 13.20
C LYS A 93 15.02 16.69 12.44
N LEU A 94 14.26 15.82 13.10
CA LEU A 94 13.00 15.30 12.57
C LEU A 94 12.02 16.46 12.35
N SER A 95 11.54 16.59 11.12
CA SER A 95 10.42 17.45 10.78
C SER A 95 9.09 16.86 11.26
N ASP A 96 8.03 17.65 11.24
CA ASP A 96 6.69 17.13 11.53
C ASP A 96 6.27 16.04 10.53
N LEU A 97 6.69 16.14 9.27
CA LEU A 97 6.41 15.11 8.27
C LEU A 97 7.13 13.80 8.60
N ASP A 98 8.39 13.86 9.03
CA ASP A 98 9.14 12.66 9.45
C ASP A 98 8.43 11.97 10.62
N LYS A 99 8.00 12.76 11.61
CA LYS A 99 7.26 12.26 12.77
C LYS A 99 5.92 11.63 12.40
N GLN A 100 5.16 12.25 11.48
CA GLN A 100 3.92 11.66 10.95
C GLN A 100 4.18 10.33 10.25
N ILE A 101 5.23 10.26 9.41
CA ILE A 101 5.58 9.01 8.73
C ILE A 101 5.99 7.93 9.73
N ILE A 102 6.77 8.28 10.76
CA ILE A 102 7.17 7.34 11.83
C ILE A 102 5.93 6.80 12.54
N ALA A 103 5.02 7.69 12.97
CA ALA A 103 3.79 7.29 13.67
C ALA A 103 2.89 6.40 12.79
N ASP A 104 2.66 6.79 11.53
CA ASP A 104 1.82 6.03 10.61
C ASP A 104 2.47 4.70 10.18
N SER A 105 3.80 4.65 10.07
CA SER A 105 4.52 3.42 9.73
C SER A 105 4.46 2.34 10.81
N ALA A 106 4.06 2.70 12.03
CA ALA A 106 3.85 1.76 13.12
C ALA A 106 2.47 1.05 13.05
N MET A 107 1.62 1.41 12.09
CA MET A 107 0.33 0.77 11.87
C MET A 107 0.49 -0.76 11.70
N PRO A 108 -0.38 -1.59 12.30
CA PRO A 108 -0.28 -3.05 12.17
C PRO A 108 -0.27 -3.50 10.72
N ALA A 109 0.67 -4.37 10.37
CA ALA A 109 0.80 -4.90 9.01
C ALA A 109 -0.47 -5.61 8.49
N SER A 110 -1.33 -6.07 9.39
CA SER A 110 -2.62 -6.67 9.03
C SER A 110 -3.53 -5.71 8.27
N VAL A 111 -3.44 -4.39 8.49
CA VAL A 111 -4.23 -3.40 7.75
C VAL A 111 -3.91 -3.47 6.25
N HIS A 112 -2.63 -3.50 5.91
CA HIS A 112 -2.16 -3.64 4.54
C HIS A 112 -2.48 -5.03 3.97
N GLN A 113 -2.22 -6.09 4.74
CA GLN A 113 -2.44 -7.47 4.31
C GLN A 113 -3.92 -7.72 3.96
N GLU A 114 -4.84 -7.28 4.81
CA GLU A 114 -6.29 -7.41 4.58
C GLU A 114 -6.73 -6.67 3.31
N LEU A 115 -6.19 -5.47 3.04
CA LEU A 115 -6.43 -4.76 1.78
C LEU A 115 -5.97 -5.62 0.59
N MET A 116 -4.71 -6.05 0.60
CA MET A 116 -4.12 -6.73 -0.55
C MET A 116 -4.74 -8.11 -0.79
N GLU A 117 -5.05 -8.87 0.26
CA GLU A 117 -5.77 -10.14 0.18
C GLU A 117 -7.20 -9.93 -0.34
N GLY A 118 -7.91 -8.93 0.19
CA GLY A 118 -9.26 -8.59 -0.25
C GLY A 118 -9.33 -8.19 -1.73
N LEU A 119 -8.38 -7.39 -2.20
CA LEU A 119 -8.28 -7.01 -3.62
C LEU A 119 -7.91 -8.21 -4.50
N ARG A 120 -6.85 -8.96 -4.15
CA ARG A 120 -6.33 -10.08 -4.95
C ARG A 120 -7.28 -11.28 -5.02
N LYS A 121 -8.25 -11.38 -4.11
CA LYS A 121 -9.31 -12.40 -4.17
C LYS A 121 -10.20 -12.25 -5.40
N ASP A 122 -10.42 -11.01 -5.83
CA ASP A 122 -11.46 -10.68 -6.82
C ASP A 122 -10.88 -10.03 -8.10
N LEU A 123 -9.66 -9.50 -8.04
CA LEU A 123 -9.03 -8.71 -9.09
C LEU A 123 -7.78 -9.38 -9.68
N SER A 124 -7.55 -9.15 -10.98
CA SER A 124 -6.25 -9.44 -11.59
C SER A 124 -5.15 -8.52 -11.05
N PRO A 125 -3.86 -8.85 -11.21
CA PRO A 125 -2.77 -7.96 -10.84
C PRO A 125 -2.92 -6.54 -11.38
N GLU A 126 -3.29 -6.38 -12.65
CA GLU A 126 -3.46 -5.07 -13.32
C GLU A 126 -4.63 -4.27 -12.74
N GLN A 127 -5.71 -4.96 -12.35
CA GLN A 127 -6.86 -4.35 -11.67
C GLN A 127 -6.50 -3.92 -10.24
N VAL A 128 -5.68 -4.70 -9.53
CA VAL A 128 -5.11 -4.27 -8.23
C VAL A 128 -4.29 -3.00 -8.42
N GLU A 129 -3.39 -2.97 -9.42
CA GLU A 129 -2.61 -1.77 -9.72
C GLU A 129 -3.49 -0.55 -10.00
N THR A 130 -4.61 -0.74 -10.71
CA THR A 130 -5.60 0.32 -10.97
C THR A 130 -6.17 0.91 -9.68
N ILE A 131 -6.48 0.08 -8.68
CA ILE A 131 -6.91 0.56 -7.36
C ILE A 131 -5.77 1.30 -6.64
N LEU A 132 -4.57 0.74 -6.57
CA LEU A 132 -3.46 1.38 -5.86
C LEU A 132 -3.02 2.70 -6.53
N ASP A 133 -3.19 2.83 -7.84
CA ASP A 133 -2.97 4.09 -8.56
C ASP A 133 -3.99 5.15 -8.17
N LYS A 134 -5.22 4.78 -7.78
CA LYS A 134 -6.18 5.75 -7.25
C LYS A 134 -5.73 6.29 -5.89
N TYR A 135 -5.24 5.42 -4.99
CA TYR A 135 -4.68 5.83 -3.70
C TYR A 135 -3.52 6.83 -3.87
N THR A 136 -2.67 6.58 -4.86
CA THR A 136 -1.42 7.34 -5.06
C THR A 136 -1.52 8.39 -6.17
N ILE A 137 -2.71 8.59 -6.75
CA ILE A 137 -3.00 9.56 -7.81
C ILE A 137 -2.08 9.37 -9.03
N GLY A 138 -1.93 8.12 -9.48
CA GLY A 138 -1.20 7.77 -10.70
C GLY A 138 0.28 8.13 -10.67
N LYS A 139 0.88 8.29 -9.48
CA LYS A 139 2.28 8.70 -9.31
C LYS A 139 3.27 7.78 -10.04
N VAL A 140 2.98 6.48 -10.18
CA VAL A 140 3.85 5.55 -10.93
C VAL A 140 4.02 6.02 -12.37
N ALA A 141 2.91 6.22 -13.09
CA ALA A 141 2.94 6.67 -14.47
C ALA A 141 3.54 8.08 -14.60
N PHE A 142 3.14 9.00 -13.71
CA PHE A 142 3.66 10.37 -13.70
C PHE A 142 5.18 10.42 -13.51
N THR A 143 5.70 9.69 -12.52
CA THR A 143 7.13 9.66 -12.21
C THR A 143 7.93 8.93 -13.29
N MET A 144 7.40 7.83 -13.87
CA MET A 144 8.03 7.14 -14.99
C MET A 144 8.16 8.04 -16.23
N ALA A 145 7.13 8.84 -16.53
CA ALA A 145 7.21 9.83 -17.61
C ALA A 145 8.32 10.86 -17.36
N GLY A 146 8.53 11.27 -16.11
CA GLY A 146 9.66 12.11 -15.70
C GLY A 146 11.02 11.46 -15.99
N TYR A 147 11.21 10.19 -15.61
CA TYR A 147 12.45 9.46 -15.91
C TYR A 147 12.71 9.37 -17.42
N LYS A 148 11.70 9.06 -18.24
CA LYS A 148 11.84 9.01 -19.70
C LYS A 148 12.16 10.37 -20.33
N ALA A 149 11.68 11.46 -19.73
CA ALA A 149 12.00 12.81 -20.19
C ALA A 149 13.43 13.23 -19.86
N ILE A 150 13.97 12.78 -18.72
CA ILE A 150 15.33 13.09 -18.26
C ILE A 150 16.36 12.17 -18.94
N VAL A 151 16.04 10.89 -19.11
CA VAL A 151 16.89 9.86 -19.69
C VAL A 151 16.32 9.43 -21.03
N THR A 152 16.66 10.16 -22.09
CA THR A 152 16.05 9.97 -23.41
C THR A 152 16.44 8.67 -24.10
N ASP A 153 17.51 8.03 -23.65
CA ASP A 153 18.04 6.75 -24.12
C ASP A 153 17.92 5.66 -23.04
N LEU A 154 16.86 5.71 -22.22
CA LEU A 154 16.59 4.72 -21.17
C LEU A 154 16.42 3.33 -21.80
N THR A 155 17.23 2.36 -21.37
CA THR A 155 17.14 0.99 -21.88
C THR A 155 15.92 0.28 -21.30
N ALA A 156 15.45 -0.78 -21.96
CA ALA A 156 14.32 -1.58 -21.48
C ALA A 156 14.58 -2.20 -20.09
N ALA A 157 15.83 -2.61 -19.82
CA ALA A 157 16.20 -3.18 -18.52
C ALA A 157 16.18 -2.12 -17.40
N GLU A 158 16.67 -0.91 -17.68
CA GLU A 158 16.62 0.20 -16.72
C GLU A 158 15.19 0.65 -16.47
N GLU A 159 14.38 0.78 -17.52
CA GLU A 159 12.96 1.11 -17.42
C GLU A 159 12.22 0.11 -16.53
N ALA A 160 12.41 -1.19 -16.78
CA ALA A 160 11.79 -2.25 -15.98
C ALA A 160 12.21 -2.17 -14.50
N LYS A 161 13.49 -1.88 -14.22
CA LYS A 161 13.98 -1.77 -12.84
C LYS A 161 13.41 -0.56 -12.12
N ILE A 162 13.40 0.60 -12.77
CA ILE A 162 12.79 1.82 -12.21
C ILE A 162 11.30 1.60 -11.99
N LEU A 163 10.61 0.96 -12.95
CA LEU A 163 9.19 0.66 -12.82
C LEU A 163 8.93 -0.22 -11.60
N GLY A 164 9.77 -1.23 -11.37
CA GLY A 164 9.73 -2.05 -10.16
C GLY A 164 9.80 -1.23 -8.88
N PHE A 165 10.76 -0.29 -8.78
CA PHE A 165 10.85 0.60 -7.62
C PHE A 165 9.62 1.49 -7.44
N LEU A 166 9.06 2.04 -8.53
CA LEU A 166 7.87 2.89 -8.45
C LEU A 166 6.63 2.08 -8.05
N LYS A 167 6.50 0.82 -8.50
CA LYS A 167 5.43 -0.08 -8.08
C LYS A 167 5.54 -0.44 -6.60
N GLU A 168 6.76 -0.70 -6.10
CA GLU A 168 7.01 -0.91 -4.68
C GLU A 168 6.67 0.35 -3.87
N ALA A 169 7.03 1.53 -4.37
CA ALA A 169 6.66 2.81 -3.76
C ALA A 169 5.15 2.98 -3.64
N ARG A 170 4.41 2.61 -4.69
CA ARG A 170 2.95 2.66 -4.70
C ARG A 170 2.36 1.73 -3.65
N GLU A 171 2.85 0.49 -3.57
CA GLU A 171 2.38 -0.49 -2.57
C GLU A 171 2.63 0.04 -1.15
N MET A 172 3.82 0.56 -0.86
CA MET A 172 4.12 1.13 0.46
C MET A 172 3.33 2.41 0.76
N ALA A 173 2.98 3.20 -0.25
CA ALA A 173 2.37 4.50 -0.04
C ALA A 173 0.86 4.46 0.24
N VAL A 174 0.17 3.34 -0.03
CA VAL A 174 -1.30 3.26 0.15
C VAL A 174 -1.73 3.41 1.60
N ASP A 175 -0.83 3.09 2.54
CA ASP A 175 -1.06 3.11 3.98
C ASP A 175 -0.93 4.50 4.61
N TYR A 176 -0.68 5.54 3.82
CA TYR A 176 -0.50 6.91 4.32
C TYR A 176 -1.65 7.82 3.92
N LYS A 177 -2.15 8.59 4.89
CA LYS A 177 -3.34 9.44 4.73
C LYS A 177 -3.12 10.63 3.79
N SER A 178 -1.96 11.30 3.86
CA SER A 178 -1.76 12.58 3.18
C SER A 178 -0.85 12.52 1.95
N MET A 179 -1.09 13.42 1.00
CA MET A 179 -0.28 13.50 -0.23
C MET A 179 1.19 13.84 0.02
N LYS A 180 1.50 14.56 1.10
CA LYS A 180 2.88 14.84 1.51
C LYS A 180 3.59 13.57 1.94
N GLN A 181 2.94 12.72 2.74
CA GLN A 181 3.48 11.43 3.15
C GLN A 181 3.63 10.48 1.96
N ILE A 182 2.60 10.34 1.13
CA ILE A 182 2.67 9.56 -0.12
C ILE A 182 3.86 10.02 -0.97
N SER A 183 4.05 11.34 -1.14
CA SER A 183 5.17 11.87 -1.92
C SER A 183 6.53 11.56 -1.27
N ALA A 184 6.62 11.60 0.05
CA ALA A 184 7.84 11.23 0.78
C ALA A 184 8.19 9.75 0.63
N ILE A 185 7.20 8.85 0.65
CA ILE A 185 7.42 7.42 0.36
C ILE A 185 7.93 7.25 -1.07
N PHE A 186 7.31 7.89 -2.06
CA PHE A 186 7.82 7.86 -3.44
C PHE A 186 9.25 8.40 -3.56
N GLU A 187 9.64 9.40 -2.76
CA GLU A 187 10.98 9.97 -2.78
C GLU A 187 12.07 8.97 -2.36
N ILE A 188 11.77 8.09 -1.39
CA ILE A 188 12.68 7.00 -0.98
C ILE A 188 13.01 6.11 -2.18
N TYR A 189 12.00 5.74 -2.96
CA TYR A 189 12.15 4.85 -4.11
C TYR A 189 12.72 5.54 -5.35
N LYS A 190 12.43 6.83 -5.54
CA LYS A 190 13.12 7.67 -6.53
C LYS A 190 14.62 7.72 -6.24
N THR A 191 15.01 7.89 -4.97
CA THR A 191 16.41 7.83 -4.56
C THR A 191 17.05 6.47 -4.90
N LYS A 192 16.34 5.34 -4.68
CA LYS A 192 16.82 4.01 -5.10
C LYS A 192 17.01 3.91 -6.62
N ALA A 193 16.06 4.43 -7.41
CA ALA A 193 16.14 4.46 -8.87
C ALA A 193 17.32 5.31 -9.37
N GLU A 194 17.56 6.47 -8.75
CA GLU A 194 18.70 7.34 -9.06
C GLU A 194 20.03 6.65 -8.73
N GLN A 195 20.14 6.02 -7.56
CA GLN A 195 21.31 5.24 -7.17
C GLN A 195 21.56 4.08 -8.13
N PHE A 196 20.52 3.36 -8.55
CA PHE A 196 20.62 2.30 -9.56
C PHE A 196 21.19 2.82 -10.89
N LEU A 197 20.68 3.95 -11.40
CA LEU A 197 21.20 4.56 -12.62
C LEU A 197 22.67 4.98 -12.46
N ASN A 198 23.02 5.60 -11.34
CA ASN A 198 24.40 6.00 -11.05
C ASN A 198 25.35 4.80 -11.01
N ASN A 199 24.94 3.72 -10.36
CA ASN A 199 25.73 2.49 -10.27
C ASN A 199 25.90 1.78 -11.61
N ASN A 200 25.02 2.05 -12.58
CA ASN A 200 25.08 1.50 -13.94
C ASN A 200 25.74 2.45 -14.95
N GLY A 201 26.60 3.35 -14.48
CA GLY A 201 27.44 4.18 -15.34
C GLY A 201 26.79 5.46 -15.85
N ARG A 202 25.57 5.80 -15.39
CA ARG A 202 24.97 7.11 -15.66
C ARG A 202 25.38 8.11 -14.59
N SER A 203 25.20 9.40 -14.89
CA SER A 203 25.27 10.47 -13.89
C SER A 203 23.92 11.15 -13.81
N TRP A 204 23.10 10.76 -12.83
CA TRP A 204 21.77 11.36 -12.64
C TRP A 204 21.84 12.88 -12.51
N ARG A 205 22.85 13.38 -11.77
CA ARG A 205 23.09 14.81 -11.61
C ARG A 205 23.30 15.52 -12.94
N ALA A 206 24.09 14.94 -13.85
CA ALA A 206 24.34 15.51 -15.16
C ALA A 206 23.06 15.47 -16.02
N LEU A 207 22.41 14.31 -16.11
CA LEU A 207 21.17 14.10 -16.87
C LEU A 207 20.07 15.09 -16.44
N TYR A 208 19.84 15.22 -15.14
CA TYR A 208 18.85 16.14 -14.60
C TYR A 208 19.21 17.62 -14.86
N SER A 209 20.49 17.97 -14.77
CA SER A 209 20.97 19.32 -15.08
C SER A 209 20.70 19.68 -16.55
N ASP A 210 21.01 18.78 -17.47
CA ASP A 210 20.83 19.02 -18.91
C ASP A 210 19.36 19.07 -19.31
N TYR A 211 18.53 18.18 -18.74
CA TYR A 211 17.08 18.27 -18.86
C TYR A 211 16.54 19.62 -18.38
N THR A 212 16.98 20.09 -17.22
CA THR A 212 16.54 21.38 -16.66
C THR A 212 16.96 22.56 -17.54
N LYS A 213 18.18 22.55 -18.08
CA LYS A 213 18.65 23.57 -19.05
C LYS A 213 17.81 23.58 -20.32
N LYS A 214 17.48 22.40 -20.86
CA LYS A 214 16.62 22.23 -22.04
C LYS A 214 15.23 22.84 -21.83
N ILE A 215 14.54 22.45 -20.75
CA ILE A 215 13.21 23.01 -20.42
C ILE A 215 13.31 24.53 -20.13
N LYS A 216 14.42 24.96 -19.50
CA LYS A 216 14.96 26.33 -19.45
C LYS A 216 14.72 27.09 -20.75
N ALA A 217 15.47 26.67 -21.76
CA ALA A 217 15.54 27.28 -23.07
C ALA A 217 14.20 27.21 -23.83
N GLU A 218 13.51 26.07 -23.81
CA GLU A 218 12.21 25.90 -24.47
C GLU A 218 11.15 26.84 -23.93
N LYS A 219 11.09 27.05 -22.61
CA LYS A 219 10.17 28.01 -21.99
C LYS A 219 10.50 29.45 -22.34
N ALA A 220 11.77 29.79 -22.52
CA ALA A 220 12.18 31.14 -22.93
C ALA A 220 11.82 31.41 -24.39
N ALA A 221 12.05 30.43 -25.28
CA ALA A 221 11.70 30.53 -26.70
C ALA A 221 10.19 30.64 -26.95
N LYS A 222 9.35 30.00 -26.11
CA LYS A 222 7.88 30.11 -26.18
C LYS A 222 7.31 31.42 -25.65
N LYS A 223 8.13 32.24 -24.98
CA LYS A 223 7.73 33.57 -24.46
C LYS A 223 8.14 34.70 -25.41
N GLN A 224 8.89 34.40 -26.45
CA GLN A 224 9.21 35.29 -27.58
C GLN A 224 8.18 35.07 -28.68
#